data_AF-A0A3L6PXC2-F1
#
_entry.id   AF-A0A3L6PXC2-F1
#
_cell.length_a   1.000
_cell.length_b   1.000
_cell.length_c   1.000
_cell.angle_alpha   90.00
_cell.angle_beta   90.00
_cell.angle_gamma   90.00
#
_symmetry.space_group_name_H-M   'P 1'
#
loop_
_entity.id
_entity.type
_entity.pdbx_description
1 polymer ?
#
loop_
_entity_poly.entity_id
_entity_poly.type
_entity_poly.pdbx_seq_one_letter_code
_entity_poly.pdbx_strand_id
1 'polypeptide(L)'
;MEERTSSLKLDLIQEFISQYARNEAVLPVEPYLLEQALRSYLDFIRGTDNFSILQAAYQDLRENEGGSVFFSEVVSHNRDFLEAQSAKRTWIEAERRWLYKKITIATARLERAEFLHTQLIFQWEDQLRGRNININDMPLGSANDQA
;
A
#
# COMPACT_ATOMS: atom_id res chain seq x y z
N MET A 1 -25.90 -11.37 -25.57
CA MET A 1 -24.59 -10.77 -25.21
C MET A 1 -24.43 -10.66 -23.70
N GLU A 2 -25.49 -10.30 -22.96
CA GLU A 2 -25.49 -10.18 -21.50
C GLU A 2 -25.16 -11.48 -20.74
N GLU A 3 -25.66 -12.64 -21.21
CA GLU A 3 -25.38 -13.93 -20.55
C GLU A 3 -23.90 -14.31 -20.51
N ARG A 4 -23.15 -14.04 -21.60
CA ARG A 4 -21.70 -14.30 -21.67
C ARG A 4 -20.90 -13.36 -20.75
N THR A 5 -21.36 -12.12 -20.60
CA THR A 5 -20.74 -11.19 -19.65
C THR A 5 -21.07 -11.54 -18.20
N SER A 6 -22.25 -12.11 -17.94
CA SER A 6 -22.63 -12.57 -16.60
C SER A 6 -21.87 -13.81 -16.15
N SER A 7 -21.60 -14.76 -17.05
CA SER A 7 -20.76 -15.93 -16.75
C SER A 7 -19.31 -15.52 -16.46
N LEU A 8 -18.74 -14.65 -17.29
CA LEU A 8 -17.37 -14.15 -17.08
C LEU A 8 -17.23 -13.35 -15.78
N LYS A 9 -18.27 -12.61 -15.37
CA LYS A 9 -18.29 -11.91 -14.07
C LYS A 9 -18.28 -12.90 -12.90
N LEU A 10 -19.06 -13.98 -12.98
CA LEU A 10 -19.07 -15.03 -11.97
C LEU A 10 -17.72 -15.72 -11.86
N ASP A 11 -17.08 -16.03 -13.00
CA ASP A 11 -15.75 -16.61 -13.04
C ASP A 11 -14.72 -15.68 -12.36
N LEU A 12 -14.76 -14.37 -12.65
CA LEU A 12 -13.85 -13.40 -12.06
C LEU A 12 -14.04 -13.22 -10.54
N ILE A 13 -15.29 -13.24 -10.07
CA ILE A 13 -15.62 -13.20 -8.64
C ILE A 13 -15.04 -14.44 -7.95
N GLN A 14 -15.17 -15.63 -8.55
CA GLN A 14 -14.61 -16.86 -7.98
C GLN A 14 -13.08 -16.88 -8.01
N GLU A 15 -12.47 -16.35 -9.06
CA GLU A 15 -11.01 -16.18 -9.15
C GLU A 15 -10.51 -15.24 -8.04
N PHE A 16 -11.21 -14.13 -7.80
CA PHE A 16 -10.90 -13.18 -6.72
C PHE A 16 -10.98 -13.84 -5.34
N ILE A 17 -12.06 -14.58 -5.05
CA ILE A 17 -12.24 -15.30 -3.78
C ILE A 17 -11.17 -16.39 -3.61
N SER A 18 -10.83 -17.10 -4.68
CA SER A 18 -9.79 -18.15 -4.64
C SER A 18 -8.41 -17.56 -4.36
N GLN A 19 -8.11 -16.41 -4.96
CA GLN A 19 -6.86 -15.71 -4.72
C GLN A 19 -6.78 -15.12 -3.31
N TYR A 20 -7.90 -14.63 -2.79
CA TYR A 20 -8.03 -14.25 -1.40
C TYR A 20 -7.76 -15.41 -0.45
N ALA A 21 -8.39 -16.56 -0.66
CA ALA A 21 -8.24 -17.74 0.20
C ALA A 21 -6.79 -18.28 0.22
N ARG A 22 -6.04 -18.09 -0.87
CA ARG A 22 -4.61 -18.42 -0.94
C ARG A 22 -3.71 -17.43 -0.19
N ASN A 23 -4.12 -16.17 -0.11
CA ASN A 23 -3.39 -15.16 0.63
C ASN A 23 -3.82 -15.21 2.10
N GLU A 24 -3.15 -16.05 2.92
CA GLU A 24 -3.35 -16.14 4.38
C GLU A 24 -3.24 -14.78 5.11
N ALA A 25 -2.70 -13.75 4.43
CA ALA A 25 -2.53 -12.40 4.93
C ALA A 25 -3.80 -11.53 4.96
N VAL A 26 -4.92 -11.95 4.36
CA VAL A 26 -6.01 -11.03 3.93
C VAL A 26 -7.31 -11.16 4.75
N LEU A 27 -7.24 -11.70 5.96
CA LEU A 27 -8.37 -12.00 6.89
C LEU A 27 -8.90 -13.44 6.78
N PRO A 28 -9.34 -14.05 7.90
CA PRO A 28 -10.04 -15.32 7.94
C PRO A 28 -11.55 -15.07 7.76
N VAL A 29 -11.95 -14.65 6.56
CA VAL A 29 -13.37 -14.53 6.18
C VAL A 29 -13.81 -15.81 5.48
N GLU A 30 -15.00 -16.32 5.81
CA GLU A 30 -15.58 -17.44 5.07
C GLU A 30 -15.90 -17.00 3.62
N PRO A 31 -15.52 -17.77 2.59
CA PRO A 31 -15.61 -17.36 1.18
C PRO A 31 -16.96 -16.76 0.74
N TYR A 32 -18.07 -17.26 1.28
CA TYR A 32 -19.42 -16.78 0.94
C TYR A 32 -19.74 -15.39 1.53
N LEU A 33 -19.18 -15.05 2.71
CA LEU A 33 -19.34 -13.71 3.30
C LEU A 33 -18.60 -12.67 2.48
N LEU A 34 -17.42 -13.04 1.96
CA LEU A 34 -16.65 -12.19 1.07
C LEU A 34 -17.38 -11.99 -0.27
N GLU A 35 -17.95 -13.05 -0.83
CA GLU A 35 -18.77 -12.95 -2.04
C GLU A 35 -19.95 -11.97 -1.85
N GLN A 36 -20.63 -12.06 -0.71
CA GLN A 36 -21.77 -11.21 -0.41
C GLN A 36 -21.37 -9.75 -0.20
N ALA A 37 -20.25 -9.50 0.49
CA ALA A 37 -19.68 -8.16 0.64
C ALA A 37 -19.26 -7.56 -0.71
N LEU A 38 -18.64 -8.37 -1.58
CA LEU A 38 -18.23 -7.94 -2.91
C LEU A 38 -19.43 -7.57 -3.78
N ARG A 39 -20.47 -8.41 -3.80
CA ARG A 39 -21.72 -8.12 -4.53
C ARG A 39 -22.38 -6.84 -4.03
N SER A 40 -22.49 -6.67 -2.71
CA SER A 40 -23.01 -5.46 -2.06
C SER A 40 -22.23 -4.20 -2.46
N TYR A 41 -20.89 -4.28 -2.47
CA TYR A 41 -20.05 -3.15 -2.88
C TYR A 41 -20.19 -2.82 -4.38
N LEU A 42 -20.25 -3.82 -5.25
CA LEU A 42 -20.48 -3.64 -6.69
C LEU A 42 -21.85 -3.02 -6.98
N ASP A 43 -22.87 -3.37 -6.19
CA ASP A 43 -24.20 -2.78 -6.28
C ASP A 43 -24.21 -1.33 -5.76
N PHE A 44 -23.40 -1.01 -4.74
CA PHE A 44 -23.23 0.34 -4.21
C PHE A 44 -22.58 1.29 -5.22
N ILE A 45 -21.47 0.88 -5.85
CA ILE A 45 -20.70 1.76 -6.72
C ILE A 45 -21.40 2.08 -8.06
N ARG A 46 -22.50 1.38 -8.41
CA ARG A 46 -23.36 1.57 -9.62
C ARG A 46 -22.61 2.07 -10.86
N GLY A 47 -21.38 1.62 -11.05
CA GLY A 47 -20.47 2.16 -12.03
C GLY A 47 -20.56 1.39 -13.34
N THR A 48 -20.49 2.10 -14.46
CA THR A 48 -20.30 1.55 -15.81
C THR A 48 -19.32 0.37 -15.78
N ASP A 49 -19.77 -0.76 -16.33
CA ASP A 49 -19.08 -2.06 -16.40
C ASP A 49 -18.37 -2.52 -15.11
N ASN A 50 -19.16 -3.03 -14.16
CA ASN A 50 -18.71 -3.83 -13.00
C ASN A 50 -17.62 -4.87 -13.33
N PHE A 51 -17.55 -5.33 -14.58
CA PHE A 51 -16.53 -6.25 -15.06
C PHE A 51 -15.12 -5.62 -15.08
N SER A 52 -14.97 -4.38 -15.57
CA SER A 52 -13.68 -3.69 -15.59
C SER A 52 -13.19 -3.36 -14.18
N ILE A 53 -14.12 -3.02 -13.28
CA ILE A 53 -13.82 -2.79 -11.87
C ILE A 53 -13.35 -4.08 -11.21
N LEU A 54 -14.06 -5.19 -11.41
CA LEU A 54 -13.65 -6.52 -10.92
C LEU A 54 -12.29 -6.95 -11.47
N GLN A 55 -12.01 -6.68 -12.74
CA GLN A 55 -10.73 -7.04 -13.37
C GLN A 55 -9.57 -6.22 -12.81
N ALA A 56 -9.75 -4.92 -12.61
CA ALA A 56 -8.76 -4.07 -11.97
C ALA A 56 -8.54 -4.46 -10.49
N ALA A 57 -9.61 -4.78 -9.77
CA ALA A 57 -9.56 -5.28 -8.40
C ALA A 57 -8.80 -6.60 -8.27
N TYR A 58 -9.03 -7.53 -9.20
CA TYR A 58 -8.30 -8.79 -9.27
C TYR A 58 -6.80 -8.57 -9.48
N GLN A 59 -6.43 -7.70 -10.42
CA GLN A 59 -5.04 -7.37 -10.68
C GLN A 59 -4.37 -6.69 -9.47
N ASP A 60 -5.08 -5.76 -8.82
CA ASP A 60 -4.60 -5.09 -7.60
C ASP A 60 -4.40 -6.08 -6.44
N LEU A 61 -5.33 -7.02 -6.22
CA LEU A 61 -5.17 -8.09 -5.22
C LEU A 61 -4.01 -9.02 -5.56
N ARG A 62 -3.73 -9.26 -6.84
CA ARG A 62 -2.57 -10.06 -7.26
C ARG A 62 -1.24 -9.37 -7.01
N GLU A 63 -1.18 -8.07 -7.23
CA GLU A 63 0.05 -7.28 -7.08
C GLU A 63 0.32 -6.88 -5.63
N ASN A 64 -0.74 -6.57 -4.88
CA ASN A 64 -0.64 -5.99 -3.55
C ASN A 64 -1.13 -6.95 -2.43
N GLU A 65 -1.62 -8.13 -2.78
CA GLU A 65 -2.21 -9.11 -1.84
C GLU A 65 -3.20 -8.43 -0.90
N GLY A 66 -3.05 -8.59 0.41
CA GLY A 66 -3.91 -7.92 1.38
C GLY A 66 -3.82 -6.41 1.31
N GLY A 67 -2.80 -5.85 0.67
CA GLY A 67 -2.59 -4.42 0.49
C GLY A 67 -3.59 -3.73 -0.44
N SER A 68 -4.38 -4.48 -1.20
CA SER A 68 -5.32 -3.96 -2.20
C SER A 68 -6.25 -2.88 -1.64
N VAL A 69 -6.33 -1.77 -2.37
CA VAL A 69 -7.19 -0.63 -2.02
C VAL A 69 -8.65 -1.02 -2.20
N PHE A 70 -8.96 -1.67 -3.33
CA PHE A 70 -10.30 -2.15 -3.61
C PHE A 70 -10.79 -3.13 -2.53
N PHE A 71 -9.93 -4.05 -2.09
CA PHE A 71 -10.27 -4.97 -1.02
C PHE A 71 -10.57 -4.23 0.30
N SER A 72 -9.76 -3.23 0.63
CA SER A 72 -9.97 -2.40 1.83
C SER A 72 -11.30 -1.65 1.78
N GLU A 73 -11.71 -1.17 0.60
CA GLU A 73 -13.00 -0.50 0.40
C GLU A 73 -14.19 -1.46 0.51
N VAL A 74 -14.10 -2.65 -0.09
CA VAL A 74 -15.14 -3.70 0.01
C VAL A 74 -15.36 -4.08 1.49
N VAL A 75 -14.27 -4.29 2.23
CA VAL A 75 -14.30 -4.59 3.66
C VAL A 75 -14.89 -3.44 4.46
N SER A 76 -14.42 -2.21 4.22
CA SER A 76 -14.89 -1.03 4.96
C SER A 76 -16.37 -0.74 4.69
N HIS A 77 -16.85 -0.95 3.46
CA HIS A 77 -18.24 -0.72 3.10
C HIS A 77 -19.17 -1.72 3.77
N ASN A 78 -18.73 -2.98 3.87
CA ASN A 78 -19.54 -4.07 4.44
C ASN A 78 -19.18 -4.36 5.89
N ARG A 79 -18.55 -3.42 6.60
CA ARG A 79 -18.04 -3.64 7.95
C ARG A 79 -19.13 -4.11 8.91
N ASP A 80 -20.26 -3.41 8.96
CA ASP A 80 -21.35 -3.78 9.87
C ASP A 80 -21.95 -5.16 9.54
N PHE A 81 -22.02 -5.50 8.25
CA PHE A 81 -22.46 -6.80 7.76
C PHE A 81 -21.48 -7.91 8.15
N LEU A 82 -20.19 -7.69 7.91
CA LEU A 82 -19.12 -8.62 8.26
C LEU A 82 -19.01 -8.79 9.78
N GLU A 83 -19.12 -7.71 10.54
CA GLU A 83 -19.12 -7.73 12.01
C GLU A 83 -20.33 -8.52 12.54
N ALA A 84 -21.54 -8.26 12.04
CA ALA A 84 -22.76 -8.96 12.46
C ALA A 84 -22.77 -10.45 12.13
N GLN A 85 -22.15 -10.86 11.01
CA GLN A 85 -22.01 -12.26 10.62
C GLN A 85 -20.79 -12.93 11.28
N SER A 86 -19.79 -12.16 11.69
CA SER A 86 -18.60 -12.66 12.39
C SER A 86 -18.86 -12.86 13.88
N ALA A 87 -19.62 -13.90 14.23
CA ALA A 87 -19.68 -14.41 15.60
C ALA A 87 -18.32 -14.94 16.13
N LYS A 88 -17.23 -14.81 15.37
CA LYS A 88 -15.87 -15.19 15.77
C LYS A 88 -14.95 -13.97 15.72
N ARG A 89 -14.43 -13.63 16.92
CA ARG A 89 -13.29 -12.74 17.25
C ARG A 89 -12.15 -12.69 16.22
N THR A 90 -12.02 -13.73 15.40
CA THR A 90 -11.00 -13.93 14.38
C THR A 90 -10.98 -12.87 13.28
N TRP A 91 -12.14 -12.31 12.90
CA TRP A 91 -12.18 -11.30 11.83
C TRP A 91 -11.57 -9.97 12.27
N ILE A 92 -12.09 -9.40 13.36
CA ILE A 92 -11.59 -8.15 13.95
C ILE A 92 -10.10 -8.27 14.31
N GLU A 93 -9.66 -9.41 14.81
CA GLU A 93 -8.25 -9.65 15.14
C GLU A 93 -7.35 -9.69 13.91
N ALA A 94 -7.81 -10.26 12.81
CA ALA A 94 -7.04 -10.32 11.59
C ALA A 94 -7.02 -8.98 10.84
N GLU A 95 -8.11 -8.21 10.89
CA GLU A 95 -8.15 -6.84 10.36
C GLU A 95 -7.13 -5.99 11.10
N ARG A 96 -7.15 -6.06 12.44
CA ARG A 96 -6.17 -5.39 13.30
C ARG A 96 -4.74 -5.82 12.97
N ARG A 97 -4.47 -7.12 12.86
CA ARG A 97 -3.12 -7.61 12.51
C ARG A 97 -2.65 -7.09 11.16
N TRP A 98 -3.52 -7.05 10.17
CA TRP A 98 -3.20 -6.52 8.85
C TRP A 98 -2.93 -5.01 8.89
N LEU A 99 -3.78 -4.23 9.56
CA LEU A 99 -3.57 -2.80 9.79
C LEU A 99 -2.25 -2.51 10.51
N TYR A 100 -1.96 -3.26 11.59
CA TYR A 100 -0.70 -3.14 12.31
C TYR A 100 0.50 -3.45 11.41
N LYS A 101 0.42 -4.50 10.59
CA LYS A 101 1.49 -4.84 9.64
C LYS A 101 1.75 -3.71 8.64
N LYS A 102 0.68 -3.08 8.10
CA LYS A 102 0.81 -1.92 7.20
C LYS A 102 1.47 -0.72 7.91
N ILE A 103 1.04 -0.40 9.12
CA ILE A 103 1.61 0.71 9.90
C ILE A 103 3.10 0.45 10.15
N THR A 104 3.47 -0.73 10.62
CA THR A 104 4.88 -1.08 10.89
C THR A 104 5.77 -0.92 9.66
N ILE A 105 5.31 -1.38 8.48
CA ILE A 105 6.07 -1.23 7.23
C ILE A 105 6.20 0.25 6.84
N ALA A 106 5.13 1.04 6.99
CA ALA A 106 5.15 2.47 6.70
C ALA A 106 6.10 3.22 7.63
N THR A 107 6.06 2.93 8.94
CA THR A 107 6.97 3.52 9.92
C THR A 107 8.43 3.20 9.61
N ALA A 108 8.76 1.94 9.32
CA ALA A 108 10.12 1.55 8.95
C ALA A 108 10.63 2.24 7.66
N ARG A 109 9.73 2.48 6.69
CA ARG A 109 10.05 3.26 5.48
C ARG A 109 10.31 4.72 5.81
N LEU A 110 9.50 5.31 6.69
CA LEU A 110 9.66 6.69 7.14
C LEU A 110 10.98 6.88 7.89
N GLU A 111 11.26 6.05 8.88
CA GLU A 111 12.52 6.08 9.64
C GLU A 111 13.75 5.98 8.73
N ARG A 112 13.69 5.10 7.72
CA ARG A 112 14.77 4.96 6.74
C ARG A 112 14.92 6.22 5.88
N ALA A 113 13.82 6.84 5.46
CA ALA A 113 13.85 8.07 4.69
C ALA A 113 14.43 9.24 5.51
N GLU A 114 14.03 9.36 6.77
CA GLU A 114 14.56 10.37 7.71
C GLU A 114 16.06 10.18 7.95
N PHE A 115 16.51 8.94 8.12
CA PHE A 115 17.93 8.62 8.25
C PHE A 115 18.74 9.04 7.02
N LEU A 116 18.28 8.69 5.81
CA LEU A 116 18.94 9.06 4.56
C LEU A 116 18.96 10.58 4.34
N HIS A 117 17.86 11.25 4.66
CA HIS A 117 17.78 12.72 4.60
C HIS A 117 18.80 13.37 5.53
N THR A 118 18.91 12.85 6.76
CA THR A 118 19.89 13.32 7.75
C THR A 118 21.33 13.10 7.26
N GLN A 119 21.64 11.95 6.65
CA GLN A 119 22.95 11.71 6.05
C GLN A 119 23.28 12.70 4.92
N LEU A 120 22.31 13.02 4.06
CA LEU A 120 22.50 13.99 2.98
C LEU A 120 22.79 15.39 3.52
N ILE A 121 22.12 15.81 4.61
CA ILE A 121 22.41 17.08 5.28
C ILE A 121 23.86 17.11 5.76
N PHE A 122 24.31 16.08 6.48
CA PHE A 122 25.70 16.04 6.97
C PHE A 122 26.72 16.05 5.83
N GLN A 123 26.49 15.28 4.77
CA GLN A 123 27.37 15.29 3.58
C GLN A 123 27.43 16.66 2.92
N TRP A 124 26.30 17.37 2.84
CA TRP A 124 26.24 18.72 2.29
C TRP A 124 26.96 19.75 3.17
N GLU A 125 26.80 19.66 4.50
CA GLU A 125 27.53 20.49 5.45
C GLU A 125 29.05 20.27 5.38
N ASP A 126 29.49 19.01 5.28
CA ASP A 126 30.91 18.67 5.11
C ASP A 126 31.48 19.23 3.80
N GLN A 127 30.70 19.17 2.71
CA GLN A 127 31.09 19.81 1.44
C GLN A 127 31.21 21.33 1.56
N LEU A 128 30.30 21.98 2.30
CA LEU A 128 30.39 23.42 2.57
C LEU A 128 31.61 23.78 3.42
N ARG A 129 31.92 23.00 4.45
CA ARG A 129 33.13 23.18 5.27
C ARG A 129 34.39 23.03 4.42
N GLY A 130 34.46 21.99 3.59
CA GLY A 130 35.57 21.77 2.65
C GLY A 130 35.73 22.87 1.59
N ARG A 131 34.62 23.47 1.12
CA ARG A 131 34.67 24.62 0.21
C ARG A 131 35.11 25.92 0.89
N ASN A 132 34.69 26.16 2.13
CA ASN A 132 35.06 27.38 2.87
C ASN A 132 36.53 27.40 3.29
N ILE A 133 37.16 26.25 3.53
CA ILE A 133 38.60 26.16 3.84
C ILE A 133 39.44 26.56 2.61
N ASN A 134 38.93 26.38 1.39
CA ASN A 134 39.70 26.57 0.16
C ASN A 134 39.79 28.03 -0.36
N ILE A 135 39.08 28.99 0.24
CA ILE A 135 39.01 30.38 -0.26
C ILE A 135 39.96 31.32 0.51
N ASN A 136 40.38 30.98 1.72
CA ASN A 136 41.20 31.87 2.57
C ASN A 136 42.60 31.34 2.95
N ASP A 137 42.96 30.10 2.57
CA ASP A 137 44.28 29.51 2.89
C ASP A 137 45.33 29.64 1.77
N MET A 138 45.10 30.49 0.77
CA MET A 138 46.15 30.85 -0.20
C MET A 138 47.03 31.96 0.42
N PRO A 139 48.35 31.74 0.61
CA PRO A 139 49.22 32.76 1.18
C PRO A 139 49.32 33.94 0.21
N LEU A 140 48.65 35.04 0.55
CA LEU A 140 48.87 36.34 -0.10
C LEU A 140 50.20 36.90 0.38
N GLY A 141 51.19 36.90 -0.51
CA GLY A 141 52.31 37.83 -0.47
C GLY A 141 53.65 37.26 -0.01
N SER A 142 54.58 37.15 -0.97
CA SER A 142 55.82 37.91 -0.85
C SER A 142 56.24 38.35 -2.24
N ALA A 143 55.83 39.56 -2.60
CA ALA A 143 56.44 40.30 -3.67
C ALA A 143 57.75 40.88 -3.14
N ASN A 144 58.82 40.67 -3.90
CA ASN A 144 59.97 41.56 -4.04
C ASN A 144 60.80 41.85 -2.77
N ASP A 145 62.00 41.28 -2.72
CA ASP A 145 63.17 42.00 -2.21
C ASP A 145 64.36 41.69 -3.14
N GLN A 146 64.58 42.60 -4.09
CA GLN A 146 65.88 42.84 -4.72
C GLN A 146 66.57 43.96 -3.93
N ALA A 147 67.68 43.65 -3.25
CA ALA A 147 68.89 44.48 -3.11
C ALA A 147 69.93 43.74 -2.26
#